data_AF-A0A5K0WGZ8-F1
#
_entry.id   AF-A0A5K0WGZ8-F1
#
_cell.length_a   1.000
_cell.length_b   1.000
_cell.length_c   1.000
_cell.angle_alpha   90.00
_cell.angle_beta   90.00
_cell.angle_gamma   90.00
#
_symmetry.space_group_name_H-M   'P 1'
#
loop_
_entity.id
_entity.type
_entity.pdbx_description
1 polymer ?
#
loop_
_entity_poly.entity_id
_entity_poly.type
_entity_poly.pdbx_seq_one_letter_code
_entity_poly.pdbx_strand_id
1 'polypeptide(L)'
;LGNMTTHEKGDLRDAGVFQVLDVGCGVASFSAFLLPMGIQTMSFAPKDGHENQIQFALERGIGAMVAALATKQLPFPSNSFEMVHCSRCRVDWHEN
;
A
#
# COMPACT_ATOMS: atom_id res chain seq x y z
N LEU A 1 13.96 -8.20 -1.08
CA LEU A 1 13.18 -7.77 0.10
C LEU A 1 13.03 -8.85 1.18
N GLY A 2 13.61 -10.05 1.04
CA GLY A 2 13.37 -11.20 1.94
C GLY A 2 13.99 -11.14 3.35
N ASN A 3 14.15 -9.95 3.94
CA ASN A 3 14.60 -9.75 5.32
C ASN A 3 14.06 -8.41 5.88
N MET A 4 12.89 -7.99 5.44
CA MET A 4 12.30 -6.72 5.82
C MET A 4 11.22 -6.97 6.87
N THR A 5 11.60 -6.99 8.15
CA THR A 5 10.89 -6.35 9.30
C THR A 5 11.25 -6.90 10.68
N THR A 6 11.75 -8.13 10.83
CA THR A 6 11.99 -8.70 12.17
C THR A 6 13.36 -9.39 12.31
N HIS A 7 13.90 -9.35 13.52
CA HIS A 7 15.17 -9.99 13.90
C HIS A 7 15.04 -11.52 14.06
N GLU A 8 13.81 -12.04 13.91
CA GLU A 8 13.43 -13.44 14.02
C GLU A 8 13.01 -13.99 12.65
N LYS A 9 13.12 -15.32 12.45
CA LYS A 9 12.63 -15.98 11.23
C LYS A 9 11.09 -16.01 11.25
N GLY A 10 10.46 -15.00 10.68
CA GLY A 10 9.01 -14.93 10.43
C GLY A 10 8.69 -14.02 9.26
N ASP A 11 7.53 -14.18 8.64
CA ASP A 11 7.04 -13.27 7.61
C ASP A 11 6.26 -12.08 8.21
N LEU A 12 5.77 -11.17 7.36
CA LEU A 12 5.01 -10.00 7.81
C LEU A 12 3.70 -10.38 8.54
N ARG A 13 3.08 -11.51 8.19
CA ARG A 13 1.88 -11.98 8.89
C ARG A 13 2.20 -12.46 10.29
N ASP A 14 3.33 -13.14 10.50
CA ASP A 14 3.77 -13.54 11.83
C ASP A 14 3.99 -12.33 12.75
N ALA A 15 4.35 -11.19 12.17
CA ALA A 15 4.47 -9.90 12.87
C ALA A 15 3.13 -9.18 13.11
N GLY A 16 2.00 -9.79 12.75
CA GLY A 16 0.66 -9.23 12.95
C GLY A 16 0.22 -8.23 11.87
N VAL A 17 0.86 -8.23 10.68
CA VAL A 17 0.45 -7.37 9.56
C VAL A 17 -0.58 -8.10 8.70
N PHE A 18 -1.79 -7.57 8.65
CA PHE A 18 -2.90 -8.15 7.88
C PHE A 18 -3.41 -7.20 6.79
N GLN A 19 -3.25 -5.89 6.99
CA GLN A 19 -3.69 -4.81 6.13
C GLN A 19 -2.59 -3.78 5.95
N VAL A 20 -2.23 -3.52 4.70
CA VAL A 20 -1.18 -2.57 4.34
C VAL A 20 -1.74 -1.45 3.46
N LEU A 21 -1.38 -0.22 3.79
CA LEU A 21 -1.61 0.94 2.94
C LEU A 21 -0.40 1.13 2.02
N ASP A 22 -0.56 0.94 0.70
CA ASP A 22 0.50 1.12 -0.31
C ASP A 22 0.31 2.45 -1.05
N VAL A 23 1.13 3.45 -0.73
CA VAL A 23 1.03 4.82 -1.25
C VAL A 23 2.05 5.04 -2.36
N GLY A 24 1.61 5.61 -3.49
CA GLY A 24 2.45 5.72 -4.68
C GLY A 24 2.64 4.35 -5.33
N CYS A 25 1.59 3.53 -5.34
CA CYS A 25 1.67 2.10 -5.64
C CYS A 25 2.11 1.77 -7.08
N GLY A 26 2.04 2.73 -8.01
CA GLY A 26 2.27 2.47 -9.42
C GLY A 26 1.30 1.39 -9.92
N VAL A 27 1.85 0.37 -10.58
CA VAL A 27 1.15 -0.86 -11.01
C VAL A 27 0.93 -1.89 -9.88
N ALA A 28 1.00 -1.45 -8.62
CA ALA A 28 0.75 -2.25 -7.41
C ALA A 28 1.67 -3.47 -7.26
N SER A 29 2.95 -3.34 -7.62
CA SER A 29 3.92 -4.45 -7.56
C SER A 29 4.17 -4.95 -6.13
N PHE A 30 4.23 -4.04 -5.16
CA PHE A 30 4.40 -4.40 -3.75
C PHE A 30 3.17 -5.15 -3.22
N SER A 31 1.99 -4.60 -3.46
CA SER A 31 0.73 -5.25 -3.11
C SER A 31 0.57 -6.64 -3.75
N ALA A 32 0.97 -6.80 -5.01
CA ALA A 32 0.97 -8.10 -5.69
C ALA A 32 1.92 -9.12 -5.04
N PHE A 33 3.03 -8.67 -4.47
CA PHE A 33 3.95 -9.53 -3.73
C PHE A 33 3.34 -9.99 -2.40
N LEU A 34 2.54 -9.15 -1.75
CA LEU A 34 1.86 -9.44 -0.48
C LEU A 34 0.62 -10.33 -0.63
N LEU A 35 -0.04 -10.30 -1.79
CA LEU A 35 -1.29 -11.01 -2.03
C LEU A 35 -1.21 -12.54 -1.78
N PRO A 36 -0.18 -13.29 -2.25
CA PRO A 36 -0.05 -14.72 -1.97
C PRO A 36 0.22 -15.05 -0.50
N MET A 37 0.74 -14.10 0.27
CA MET A 37 0.89 -14.22 1.73
C MET A 37 -0.44 -13.94 2.45
N GLY A 38 -1.51 -13.61 1.73
CA GLY A 38 -2.83 -13.32 2.29
C GLY A 38 -2.92 -11.98 3.03
N ILE A 39 -1.96 -11.09 2.82
CA ILE A 39 -2.00 -9.74 3.38
C ILE A 39 -2.83 -8.87 2.44
N GLN A 40 -3.85 -8.22 2.97
CA GLN A 40 -4.72 -7.32 2.22
C GLN A 40 -4.04 -5.97 2.05
N THR A 41 -4.25 -5.35 0.90
CA THR A 41 -3.57 -4.10 0.55
C THR A 41 -4.55 -3.12 -0.05
N MET A 42 -4.50 -1.87 0.40
CA MET A 42 -5.15 -0.75 -0.27
C MET A 42 -4.09 0.12 -0.94
N SER A 43 -4.11 0.15 -2.27
CA SER A 43 -3.08 0.76 -3.09
C SER A 43 -3.55 2.11 -3.66
N PHE A 44 -2.83 3.20 -3.38
CA PHE A 44 -3.16 4.54 -3.86
C PHE A 44 -2.13 5.04 -4.86
N ALA A 45 -2.65 5.57 -5.97
CA ALA A 45 -1.88 6.36 -6.90
C ALA A 45 -2.64 7.64 -7.23
N PRO A 46 -1.94 8.76 -7.49
CA PRO A 46 -2.57 9.95 -8.04
C PRO A 46 -3.19 9.62 -9.41
N LYS A 47 -4.12 10.47 -9.86
CA LYS A 47 -4.64 10.36 -11.22
C LYS A 47 -3.49 10.60 -12.20
N ASP A 48 -3.11 9.56 -12.93
CA ASP A 48 -2.17 9.67 -14.03
C ASP A 48 -2.96 9.90 -15.34
N GLY A 49 -2.51 10.87 -16.13
CA GLY A 49 -3.10 11.20 -17.43
C GLY A 49 -2.59 10.32 -18.58
N HIS A 50 -1.52 9.55 -18.35
CA HIS A 50 -0.83 8.77 -19.37
C HIS A 50 -0.84 7.27 -19.10
N GLU A 51 -1.14 6.82 -17.88
CA GLU A 51 -1.14 5.41 -17.51
C GLU A 51 -2.34 5.02 -16.63
N ASN A 52 -2.99 3.89 -16.94
CA ASN A 52 -4.14 3.37 -16.18
C ASN A 52 -3.69 2.50 -15.00
N GLN A 53 -2.81 3.02 -14.14
CA GLN A 53 -2.17 2.25 -13.06
C GLN A 53 -3.16 1.62 -12.07
N ILE A 54 -4.19 2.38 -11.66
CA ILE A 54 -5.25 1.87 -10.78
C ILE A 54 -6.05 0.77 -11.46
N GLN A 55 -6.37 0.91 -12.75
CA GLN A 55 -7.08 -0.12 -13.49
C GLN A 55 -6.27 -1.42 -13.55
N PHE A 56 -4.97 -1.32 -13.84
CA PHE A 56 -4.08 -2.49 -13.89
C PHE A 56 -4.00 -3.21 -12.53
N ALA A 57 -3.97 -2.46 -11.42
CA ALA A 57 -4.02 -3.03 -10.08
C ALA A 57 -5.34 -3.76 -9.82
N LEU A 58 -6.47 -3.15 -10.19
CA LEU A 58 -7.80 -3.75 -10.06
C LEU A 58 -7.97 -5.02 -10.90
N GLU A 59 -7.44 -5.04 -12.13
CA GLU A 59 -7.45 -6.23 -13.01
C GLU A 59 -6.66 -7.41 -12.43
N ARG A 60 -5.74 -7.15 -11.49
CA ARG A 60 -4.98 -8.16 -10.74
C ARG A 60 -5.65 -8.58 -9.43
N GLY A 61 -6.85 -8.07 -9.14
CA GLY A 61 -7.58 -8.32 -7.89
C GLY A 61 -7.03 -7.57 -6.69
N ILE A 62 -6.22 -6.52 -6.91
CA ILE A 62 -5.65 -5.72 -5.83
C ILE A 62 -6.57 -4.53 -5.56
N GLY A 63 -6.93 -4.33 -4.29
CA GLY A 63 -7.67 -3.14 -3.86
C GLY A 63 -6.87 -1.89 -4.17
N ALA A 64 -7.40 -1.04 -5.05
CA ALA A 64 -6.72 0.17 -5.48
C ALA A 64 -7.70 1.34 -5.73
N MET A 65 -7.27 2.56 -5.43
CA MET A 65 -8.06 3.76 -5.70
C MET A 65 -7.20 4.95 -6.09
N VAL A 66 -7.78 5.85 -6.88
CA VAL A 66 -7.17 7.15 -7.17
C VAL A 66 -7.25 8.02 -5.92
N ALA A 67 -6.11 8.27 -5.28
CA ALA A 67 -6.03 9.10 -4.08
C ALA A 67 -4.62 9.66 -3.88
N ALA A 68 -4.53 10.75 -3.11
CA ALA A 68 -3.27 11.34 -2.66
C ALA A 68 -3.38 11.63 -1.15
N LEU A 69 -2.47 11.08 -0.35
CA LEU A 69 -2.30 11.48 1.05
C LEU A 69 -1.63 12.85 1.08
N ALA A 70 -2.42 13.90 1.25
CA ALA A 70 -1.94 15.26 1.54
C ALA A 70 -3.11 16.21 1.83
N THR A 71 -4.22 16.07 1.10
CA THR A 71 -5.25 17.11 1.05
C THR A 71 -6.51 16.79 1.84
N LYS A 72 -6.79 15.50 2.13
CA LYS A 72 -7.98 15.06 2.86
C LYS A 72 -7.70 13.82 3.69
N GLN A 73 -8.44 13.69 4.80
CA GLN A 73 -8.53 12.44 5.54
C GLN A 73 -9.01 11.32 4.62
N LEU A 74 -8.39 10.16 4.73
CA LEU A 74 -8.81 8.97 3.99
C LEU A 74 -10.21 8.51 4.42
N PRO A 75 -10.98 7.83 3.55
CA PRO A 75 -12.29 7.27 3.89
C PRO A 75 -12.18 6.01 4.78
N PHE A 76 -11.17 5.97 5.64
CA PHE A 76 -10.89 4.87 6.56
C PHE A 76 -10.78 5.44 7.97
N PRO A 77 -11.33 4.75 8.99
CA PRO A 77 -11.07 5.08 10.39
C PRO A 77 -9.56 5.10 10.71
N SER A 78 -9.19 5.80 11.78
CA SER A 78 -7.83 5.71 12.31
C SER A 78 -7.49 4.26 12.65
N ASN A 79 -6.21 3.88 12.48
CA ASN A 79 -5.70 2.53 12.72
C ASN A 79 -6.36 1.44 11.85
N SER A 80 -6.81 1.76 10.63
CA SER A 80 -7.32 0.76 9.68
C SER A 80 -6.23 -0.11 9.03
N PHE A 81 -4.95 0.26 9.18
CA PHE A 81 -3.82 -0.42 8.55
C PHE A 81 -2.72 -0.62 9.60
N GLU A 82 -2.11 -1.80 9.63
CA GLU A 82 -1.00 -2.10 10.55
C GLU A 82 0.35 -1.64 10.00
N MET A 83 0.44 -1.42 8.69
CA MET A 83 1.66 -0.97 8.03
C MET A 83 1.33 -0.02 6.87
N VAL A 84 2.25 0.92 6.63
CA VAL A 84 2.24 1.78 5.45
C VAL A 84 3.51 1.53 4.65
N HIS A 85 3.35 1.34 3.34
CA HIS A 85 4.44 1.35 2.37
C HIS A 85 4.31 2.61 1.52
N CYS A 86 5.43 3.30 1.27
CA CYS A 86 5.49 4.45 0.39
C CYS A 86 6.68 4.30 -0.55
N SER A 87 6.41 4.29 -1.85
CA SER A 87 7.45 4.36 -2.88
C SER A 87 7.26 5.62 -3.70
N ARG A 88 8.21 6.57 -3.56
CA ARG A 88 8.17 7.86 -4.27
C ARG A 88 6.82 8.60 -4.13
N CYS A 89 6.12 8.40 -3.01
CA CYS A 89 4.75 8.88 -2.84
C CYS A 89 4.63 10.40 -2.59
N ARG A 90 5.75 11.09 -2.34
CA ARG A 90 5.82 12.55 -2.04
C ARG A 90 4.92 12.97 -0.88
N VAL A 91 4.66 12.07 0.05
CA VAL A 91 4.03 12.37 1.34
C VAL A 91 5.13 12.77 2.31
N ASP A 92 5.00 13.93 2.94
CA ASP A 92 5.79 14.25 4.12
C ASP A 92 5.11 13.64 5.34
N TRP A 93 5.79 12.66 5.96
CA TRP A 93 5.26 11.93 7.12
C TRP A 93 5.62 12.58 8.46
N HIS A 94 6.45 13.63 8.43
CA HIS A 94 6.93 14.33 9.61
C HIS A 94 6.38 15.75 9.73
N GLU A 95 5.87 16.31 8.63
CA GLU A 95 5.08 17.54 8.65
C GLU A 95 3.67 17.28 9.23
N ASN A 96 3.26 18.15 10.16
CA ASN A 96 1.94 18.17 10.81
C ASN A 96 1.00 19.13 10.07
#